data_AF-A0A1J3JCN2-F1
#
_entry.id   AF-A0A1J3JCN2-F1
#
_cell.length_a   1.000
_cell.length_b   1.000
_cell.length_c   1.000
_cell.angle_alpha   90.00
_cell.angle_beta   90.00
_cell.angle_gamma   90.00
#
_symmetry.space_group_name_H-M   'P 1'
#
loop_
_entity.id
_entity.type
_entity.pdbx_description
1 polymer ?
#
loop_
_entity_poly.entity_id
_entity_poly.type
_entity_poly.pdbx_seq_one_letter_code
_entity_poly.pdbx_strand_id
1 'polypeptide(L)'
;FHVLGTIRDRSMDFPLNHGVVYGFLMECCCRNDMVDEAMEIFVYSSTQLGVVIAADSVYRMLNSLIDADRIDLIADHFDKLCRGIVPCGVGAYGFVLDALFRRGEVTKAFDFHRVVIERGFHVDIVSCNKILKGLSVDQIEVA
;
A
#
# COMPACT_ATOMS: atom_id res chain seq x y z
N PHE A 1 6.41 11.09 -14.71
CA PHE A 1 6.27 11.16 -16.19
C PHE A 1 7.35 10.44 -17.02
N HIS A 2 8.64 10.36 -16.61
CA HIS A 2 9.70 9.76 -17.46
C HIS A 2 9.66 8.22 -17.58
N VAL A 3 9.35 7.51 -16.48
CA VAL A 3 9.36 6.03 -16.43
C VAL A 3 8.22 5.45 -17.26
N LEU A 4 6.98 5.94 -17.07
CA LEU A 4 5.81 5.49 -17.83
C LEU A 4 5.92 5.81 -19.33
N GLY A 5 6.52 6.96 -19.69
CA GLY A 5 6.79 7.30 -21.10
C GLY A 5 7.73 6.32 -21.79
N THR A 6 8.74 5.83 -21.07
CA THR A 6 9.69 4.83 -21.58
C THR A 6 9.04 3.45 -21.76
N ILE A 7 8.04 3.12 -20.94
CA ILE A 7 7.29 1.86 -21.04
C ILE A 7 6.38 1.84 -22.26
N ARG A 8 5.78 2.99 -22.63
CA ARG A 8 4.89 3.11 -23.78
C ARG A 8 5.60 2.85 -25.12
N ASP A 9 6.87 3.23 -25.23
CA ASP A 9 7.66 3.13 -26.47
C ASP A 9 8.24 1.74 -26.73
N ARG A 10 8.25 0.84 -25.74
CA ARG A 10 8.69 -0.55 -25.93
C ARG A 10 7.46 -1.45 -26.01
N SER A 11 6.87 -1.56 -27.20
CA SER A 11 5.97 -2.67 -27.52
C SER A 11 6.73 -3.99 -27.37
N MET A 12 6.63 -4.60 -26.20
CA MET A 12 7.25 -5.89 -25.94
C MET A 12 6.29 -6.99 -26.43
N ASP A 13 6.52 -7.44 -27.67
CA ASP A 13 5.91 -8.64 -28.27
C ASP A 13 6.51 -9.94 -27.68
N PHE A 14 6.55 -10.03 -26.36
CA PHE A 14 6.79 -11.27 -25.65
C PHE A 14 5.54 -11.58 -24.83
N PRO A 15 5.18 -12.86 -24.60
CA PRO A 15 4.14 -13.22 -23.64
C PRO A 15 4.66 -12.99 -22.21
N LEU A 16 5.00 -11.74 -21.87
CA LEU A 16 5.36 -11.34 -20.53
C LEU A 16 4.08 -11.19 -19.73
N ASN A 17 4.01 -11.86 -18.59
CA ASN A 17 2.99 -11.58 -17.60
C ASN A 17 3.17 -10.13 -17.13
N HIS A 18 2.31 -9.22 -17.59
CA HIS A 18 2.37 -7.80 -17.26
C HIS A 18 2.44 -7.56 -15.74
N GLY A 19 1.79 -8.41 -14.93
CA GLY A 19 1.88 -8.33 -13.47
C GLY A 19 3.28 -8.55 -12.92
N VAL A 20 4.06 -9.45 -13.53
CA VAL A 20 5.47 -9.69 -13.17
C VAL A 20 6.34 -8.49 -13.53
N VAL A 21 6.11 -7.89 -14.71
CA VAL A 21 6.86 -6.71 -15.17
C VAL A 21 6.63 -5.52 -14.24
N TYR A 22 5.36 -5.17 -14.00
CA TYR A 22 5.03 -4.04 -13.14
C TYR A 22 5.41 -4.30 -11.68
N GLY A 23 5.28 -5.53 -11.19
CA GLY A 23 5.76 -5.92 -9.87
C GLY A 23 7.28 -5.73 -9.71
N PHE A 24 8.06 -6.13 -10.72
CA PHE A 24 9.51 -5.92 -10.73
C PHE A 24 9.88 -4.44 -10.77
N LEU A 25 9.21 -3.64 -11.63
CA LEU A 25 9.45 -2.20 -11.70
C LEU A 25 9.14 -1.49 -10.38
N MET A 26 8.02 -1.83 -9.74
CA MET A 26 7.68 -1.33 -8.41
C MET A 26 8.76 -1.65 -7.38
N GLU A 27 9.24 -2.90 -7.37
CA GLU A 27 10.30 -3.32 -6.46
C GLU A 27 11.61 -2.58 -6.72
N CYS A 28 11.99 -2.38 -7.99
CA CYS A 28 13.14 -1.55 -8.35
C CYS A 28 13.00 -0.12 -7.84
N CYS A 29 11.83 0.51 -8.00
CA CYS A 29 11.58 1.85 -7.47
C CYS A 29 11.72 1.89 -5.94
N CYS A 30 11.12 0.94 -5.21
CA CYS A 30 11.24 0.87 -3.75
C CYS A 30 12.69 0.72 -3.28
N ARG A 31 13.50 -0.10 -3.96
CA ARG A 31 14.93 -0.31 -3.62
C ARG A 31 15.82 0.91 -3.88
N ASN A 32 15.33 1.89 -4.63
CA ASN A 32 16.04 3.14 -4.94
C ASN A 32 15.38 4.35 -4.25
N ASP A 33 14.58 4.12 -3.20
CA ASP A 33 13.85 5.14 -2.44
C ASP A 33 12.88 5.99 -3.27
N MET A 34 12.53 5.51 -4.47
CA MET A 34 11.57 6.12 -5.39
C MET A 34 10.14 5.63 -5.10
N VAL A 35 9.71 5.78 -3.86
CA VAL A 35 8.45 5.19 -3.35
C VAL A 35 7.19 5.86 -3.94
N ASP A 36 7.28 7.13 -4.34
CA ASP A 36 6.23 7.84 -5.06
C ASP A 36 5.98 7.20 -6.43
N GLU A 37 7.05 6.97 -7.19
CA GLU A 37 6.99 6.34 -8.51
C GLU A 37 6.50 4.90 -8.40
N ALA A 38 6.87 4.17 -7.34
CA ALA A 38 6.35 2.83 -7.10
C ALA A 38 4.81 2.84 -6.96
N MET A 39 4.26 3.79 -6.20
CA MET A 39 2.81 3.96 -6.08
C MET A 39 2.17 4.38 -7.42
N GLU A 40 2.79 5.30 -8.16
CA GLU A 40 2.29 5.70 -9.49
C GLU A 40 2.23 4.49 -10.44
N ILE A 41 3.25 3.64 -10.46
CA ILE A 41 3.30 2.43 -11.27
C ILE A 41 2.17 1.48 -10.86
N PHE A 42 1.98 1.25 -9.56
CA PHE A 42 0.88 0.42 -9.06
C PHE A 42 -0.48 0.94 -9.51
N VAL A 43 -0.73 2.24 -9.32
CA VAL A 43 -2.00 2.87 -9.66
C VAL A 43 -2.25 2.84 -11.15
N TYR A 44 -1.25 3.19 -11.96
CA TYR A 44 -1.37 3.17 -13.42
C TYR A 44 -1.66 1.77 -13.93
N SER A 45 -0.87 0.78 -13.51
CA SER A 45 -1.01 -0.60 -13.97
C SER A 45 -2.35 -1.23 -13.55
N SER A 46 -2.77 -1.04 -12.29
CA SER A 46 -4.03 -1.59 -11.79
C SER A 46 -5.27 -0.89 -12.35
N THR A 47 -5.26 0.44 -12.47
CA THR A 47 -6.48 1.20 -12.85
C THR A 47 -6.62 1.42 -14.36
N GLN A 48 -5.53 1.65 -15.08
CA GLN A 48 -5.58 1.98 -16.51
C GLN A 48 -5.43 0.73 -17.38
N LEU A 49 -4.63 -0.24 -16.93
CA LEU A 49 -4.31 -1.45 -17.70
C LEU A 49 -5.02 -2.70 -17.17
N GLY A 50 -5.67 -2.62 -16.00
CA GLY A 50 -6.32 -3.76 -15.37
C GLY A 50 -5.35 -4.88 -14.96
N VAL A 51 -4.06 -4.56 -14.81
CA VAL A 51 -3.03 -5.54 -14.46
C VAL A 51 -3.11 -5.88 -12.98
N VAL A 52 -3.21 -7.17 -12.68
CA VAL A 52 -3.15 -7.67 -11.31
C VAL A 52 -1.69 -7.91 -10.94
N ILE A 53 -1.23 -7.19 -9.92
CA ILE A 53 0.10 -7.37 -9.34
C ILE A 53 -0.02 -8.31 -8.14
N ALA A 54 0.98 -9.16 -7.93
CA ALA A 54 1.02 -10.06 -6.79
C ALA A 54 0.95 -9.28 -5.48
N ALA A 55 0.07 -9.70 -4.56
CA ALA A 55 -0.16 -9.00 -3.29
C ALA A 55 1.13 -8.80 -2.47
N ASP A 56 2.03 -9.78 -2.51
CA ASP A 56 3.34 -9.72 -1.85
C ASP A 56 4.21 -8.55 -2.36
N SER A 57 4.22 -8.26 -3.66
CA SER A 57 4.90 -7.09 -4.22
C SER A 57 4.27 -5.78 -3.74
N VAL A 58 2.94 -5.73 -3.64
CA VAL A 58 2.23 -4.55 -3.13
C VAL A 58 2.53 -4.34 -1.65
N TYR A 59 2.56 -5.40 -0.83
CA TYR A 59 2.89 -5.30 0.59
C TYR A 59 4.34 -4.86 0.83
N ARG A 60 5.29 -5.30 0.00
CA ARG A 60 6.66 -4.76 0.05
C ARG A 60 6.68 -3.26 -0.25
N MET A 61 5.94 -2.80 -1.27
CA MET A 61 5.82 -1.37 -1.55
C MET A 61 5.19 -0.62 -0.37
N LEU A 62 4.12 -1.13 0.23
CA LEU A 62 3.51 -0.50 1.41
C LEU A 62 4.49 -0.41 2.58
N ASN A 63 5.27 -1.45 2.87
CA ASN A 63 6.32 -1.38 3.88
C ASN A 63 7.36 -0.30 3.56
N SER A 64 7.82 -0.23 2.31
CA SER A 64 8.78 0.78 1.87
C SER A 64 8.22 2.21 2.00
N LEU A 65 6.93 2.42 1.73
CA LEU A 65 6.26 3.69 1.96
C LEU A 65 6.20 4.05 3.45
N ILE A 66 5.92 3.07 4.33
CA ILE A 66 5.92 3.30 5.78
C ILE A 66 7.34 3.60 6.28
N ASP A 67 8.36 2.89 5.78
CA ASP A 67 9.78 3.15 6.08
C ASP A 67 10.20 4.57 5.66
N ALA A 68 9.66 5.07 4.55
CA ALA A 68 9.90 6.41 4.05
C ALA A 68 9.01 7.51 4.68
N ASP A 69 8.20 7.17 5.69
CA ASP A 69 7.21 8.05 6.33
C ASP A 69 6.16 8.64 5.36
N ARG A 70 5.80 7.89 4.32
CA ARG A 70 4.85 8.26 3.25
C ARG A 70 3.48 7.60 3.40
N ILE A 71 2.97 7.56 4.64
CA ILE A 71 1.64 7.01 4.97
C ILE A 71 0.51 7.87 4.37
N ASP A 72 0.75 9.17 4.19
CA ASP A 72 -0.10 10.10 3.47
C ASP A 72 -0.44 9.59 2.06
N LEU A 73 0.58 9.14 1.32
CA LEU A 73 0.42 8.64 -0.04
C LEU A 73 -0.41 7.35 -0.09
N ILE A 74 -0.22 6.48 0.91
CA ILE A 74 -1.02 5.26 1.09
C ILE A 74 -2.49 5.64 1.29
N ALA A 75 -2.78 6.58 2.19
CA ALA A 75 -4.13 7.04 2.46
C ALA A 75 -4.77 7.69 1.22
N ASP A 76 -3.99 8.50 0.48
CA ASP A 76 -4.40 9.16 -0.77
C ASP A 76 -4.82 8.19 -1.87
N HIS A 77 -4.17 7.03 -1.93
CA HIS A 77 -4.39 6.03 -2.94
C HIS A 77 -5.14 4.79 -2.43
N PHE A 78 -5.73 4.86 -1.23
CA PHE A 78 -6.33 3.71 -0.57
C PHE A 78 -7.49 3.08 -1.37
N ASP A 79 -8.34 3.87 -2.03
CA ASP A 79 -9.38 3.36 -2.95
C ASP A 79 -8.79 2.47 -4.06
N LYS A 80 -7.68 2.93 -4.65
CA LYS A 80 -7.01 2.26 -5.76
C LYS A 80 -6.32 0.98 -5.28
N LEU A 81 -5.72 1.00 -4.08
CA LEU A 81 -5.19 -0.19 -3.41
C LEU A 81 -6.27 -1.24 -3.18
N CYS A 82 -7.45 -0.82 -2.72
CA CYS A 82 -8.59 -1.72 -2.51
C CYS A 82 -9.09 -2.39 -3.79
N ARG A 83 -9.02 -1.69 -4.92
CA ARG A 83 -9.43 -2.20 -6.24
C ARG A 83 -8.34 -3.04 -6.91
N GLY A 84 -7.07 -2.71 -6.68
CA GLY A 84 -5.93 -3.34 -7.35
C GLY A 84 -5.39 -4.61 -6.67
N ILE A 85 -5.75 -4.86 -5.40
CA ILE A 85 -5.36 -6.07 -4.67
C ILE A 85 -6.51 -7.10 -4.71
N VAL A 86 -6.22 -8.30 -5.19
CA VAL A 86 -7.20 -9.41 -5.28
C VAL A 86 -6.72 -10.64 -4.49
N PRO A 87 -7.58 -11.23 -3.62
CA PRO A 87 -8.95 -10.83 -3.31
C PRO A 87 -9.02 -9.76 -2.19
N CYS A 88 -9.71 -8.65 -2.52
CA CYS A 88 -10.25 -7.58 -1.66
C CYS A 88 -9.29 -6.76 -0.77
N GLY A 89 -9.50 -5.44 -0.80
CA GLY A 89 -8.81 -4.37 -0.05
C GLY A 89 -8.73 -4.45 1.47
N VAL A 90 -9.19 -5.54 2.09
CA VAL A 90 -9.03 -5.79 3.55
C VAL A 90 -7.57 -6.05 3.91
N GLY A 91 -6.78 -6.58 2.96
CA GLY A 91 -5.36 -6.88 3.17
C GLY A 91 -4.49 -5.64 3.43
N ALA A 92 -4.62 -4.59 2.61
CA ALA A 92 -3.77 -3.40 2.71
C ALA A 92 -4.00 -2.64 4.01
N TYR A 93 -5.27 -2.45 4.41
CA TYR A 93 -5.60 -1.78 5.66
C TYR A 93 -5.00 -2.49 6.87
N GLY A 94 -5.31 -3.79 6.98
CA GLY A 94 -4.85 -4.60 8.10
C GLY A 94 -3.33 -4.77 8.14
N PHE A 95 -2.67 -4.71 6.98
CA PHE A 95 -1.22 -4.73 6.85
C PHE A 95 -0.60 -3.42 7.35
N VAL A 96 -1.09 -2.26 6.90
CA VAL A 96 -0.55 -0.95 7.28
C VAL A 96 -0.67 -0.74 8.80
N LEU A 97 -1.83 -1.06 9.39
CA LEU A 97 -2.00 -0.98 10.84
C LEU A 97 -1.05 -1.91 11.60
N ASP A 98 -0.94 -3.16 11.18
CA ASP A 98 -0.07 -4.14 11.84
C ASP A 98 1.41 -3.73 11.74
N ALA A 99 1.83 -3.19 10.59
CA ALA A 99 3.17 -2.65 10.39
C ALA A 99 3.45 -1.45 11.32
N LEU A 100 2.52 -0.49 11.41
CA LEU A 100 2.67 0.69 12.27
C LEU A 100 2.68 0.32 13.76
N PHE A 101 1.77 -0.56 14.20
CA PHE A 101 1.76 -1.02 15.60
C PHE A 101 3.03 -1.78 15.99
N ARG A 102 3.56 -2.64 15.10
CA ARG A 102 4.84 -3.34 15.37
C ARG A 102 6.03 -2.40 15.45
N ARG A 103 5.94 -1.20 14.88
CA ARG A 103 6.96 -0.14 14.95
C ARG A 103 6.75 0.80 16.14
N GLY A 104 5.68 0.64 16.93
CA GLY A 104 5.32 1.58 17.99
C GLY A 104 4.75 2.90 17.48
N GLU A 105 4.44 3.01 16.19
CA GLU A 105 3.96 4.23 15.53
C GLU A 105 2.44 4.38 15.70
N VAL A 106 1.98 4.34 16.94
CA VAL A 106 0.56 4.20 17.30
C VAL A 106 -0.26 5.42 16.84
N THR A 107 0.25 6.63 17.02
CA THR A 107 -0.42 7.86 16.56
C THR A 107 -0.64 7.85 15.05
N LYS A 108 0.37 7.45 14.27
CA LYS A 108 0.26 7.34 12.80
C LYS A 108 -0.76 6.27 12.38
N ALA A 109 -0.87 5.18 13.13
CA ALA A 109 -1.89 4.16 12.90
C ALA A 109 -3.31 4.72 13.10
N PHE A 110 -3.52 5.55 14.12
CA PHE A 110 -4.79 6.24 14.35
C PHE A 110 -5.11 7.27 13.29
N ASP A 111 -4.13 8.09 12.90
CA ASP A 111 -4.33 9.09 11.86
C ASP A 111 -4.68 8.42 10.52
N PHE A 112 -3.98 7.34 10.16
CA PHE A 112 -4.30 6.53 8.98
C PHE A 112 -5.72 5.97 9.05
N HIS A 113 -6.10 5.35 10.19
CA HIS A 113 -7.45 4.85 10.41
C HIS A 113 -8.50 5.95 10.22
N ARG A 114 -8.32 7.10 10.88
CA ARG A 114 -9.24 8.24 10.80
C ARG A 114 -9.44 8.67 9.34
N VAL A 115 -8.37 8.89 8.60
CA VAL A 115 -8.43 9.33 7.19
C VAL A 115 -9.18 8.31 6.32
N VAL A 116 -8.95 7.01 6.53
CA VAL A 116 -9.64 5.95 5.78
C VAL A 116 -11.13 5.94 6.10
N ILE A 117 -11.52 6.07 7.37
CA ILE A 117 -12.94 6.14 7.77
C ILE A 117 -13.64 7.39 7.24
N GLU A 118 -13.00 8.56 7.36
CA GLU A 118 -13.54 9.85 6.89
C GLU A 118 -13.79 9.84 5.38
N ARG A 119 -13.03 9.04 4.62
CA ARG A 119 -13.24 8.81 3.18
C ARG A 119 -14.34 7.80 2.86
N GLY A 120 -15.03 7.27 3.86
CA GLY A 120 -16.19 6.38 3.72
C GLY A 120 -15.85 4.89 3.56
N PHE A 121 -14.60 4.48 3.82
CA PHE A 121 -14.25 3.06 3.78
C PHE A 121 -14.78 2.33 5.01
N HIS A 122 -15.43 1.19 4.78
CA HIS A 122 -15.88 0.33 5.85
C HIS A 122 -14.78 -0.67 6.21
N VAL A 123 -14.24 -0.53 7.42
CA VAL A 123 -13.27 -1.48 8.00
C VAL A 123 -14.00 -2.55 8.79
N ASP A 124 -13.51 -3.78 8.70
CA ASP A 124 -14.14 -4.93 9.35
C ASP A 124 -13.82 -5.01 10.85
N ILE A 125 -14.55 -5.87 11.56
CA ILE A 125 -14.37 -6.04 13.01
C ILE A 125 -12.97 -6.56 13.37
N VAL A 126 -12.33 -7.33 12.48
CA VAL A 126 -10.95 -7.82 12.67
C VAL A 126 -9.96 -6.65 12.72
N SER A 127 -10.15 -5.69 11.83
CA SER A 127 -9.41 -4.43 11.77
C SER A 127 -9.62 -3.57 13.01
N CYS A 128 -10.87 -3.43 13.48
CA CYS A 128 -11.18 -2.73 14.73
C CYS A 128 -10.52 -3.40 15.95
N ASN A 129 -10.50 -4.74 16.01
CA ASN A 129 -9.84 -5.46 17.10
C ASN A 129 -8.33 -5.23 17.14
N LYS A 130 -7.67 -5.08 15.99
CA LYS A 130 -6.24 -4.72 15.94
C LYS A 130 -5.98 -3.34 16.55
N ILE A 131 -6.84 -2.37 16.26
CA ILE A 131 -6.77 -1.03 16.84
C ILE A 131 -6.96 -1.07 18.36
N LEU A 132 -8.01 -1.76 18.84
CA LEU A 132 -8.29 -1.90 20.26
C LEU A 132 -7.11 -2.57 21.01
N LYS A 133 -6.48 -3.57 20.39
CA LYS A 133 -5.27 -4.19 20.93
C LYS A 133 -4.12 -3.20 21.02
N GLY A 134 -3.89 -2.38 19.99
CA GLY A 134 -2.90 -1.30 20.03
C GLY A 134 -3.10 -0.36 21.23
N LEU A 135 -4.33 0.09 21.47
CA LEU A 135 -4.68 0.94 22.61
C LEU A 135 -4.43 0.28 23.97
N SER A 136 -4.66 -1.02 24.07
CA SER A 136 -4.51 -1.74 25.34
C SER A 136 -3.05 -1.91 25.78
N VAL A 137 -2.10 -1.83 24.83
CA VAL A 137 -0.67 -1.96 25.13
C VAL A 137 -0.07 -0.62 25.57
N ASP A 138 -0.53 0.50 25.01
CA ASP A 138 -0.11 1.85 25.42
C ASP A 138 -0.58 2.26 26.82
N GLN A 139 -1.58 1.56 27.39
CA GLN A 139 -2.06 1.84 28.75
C GLN A 139 -1.25 1.16 29.86
N ILE A 140 -0.16 0.44 29.55
CA ILE A 140 0.66 -0.26 30.57
C ILE A 140 1.99 0.45 30.87
N GLU A 141 2.42 1.45 30.08
CA GLU A 141 3.65 2.23 30.40
C GLU A 141 3.40 3.56 31.15
N VAL A 142 2.19 3.80 31.64
CA VAL A 142 1.90 4.93 32.54
C VAL A 142 1.28 4.43 33.84
N ALA A 143 2.08 3.78 34.67
CA ALA A 143 1.79 3.54 36.09
C ALA A 143 3.08 3.51 36.91
#